data_AF-A0A3B8ZGI8-F1
#
_entry.id   AF-A0A3B8ZGI8-F1
#
_cell.length_a   1.000
_cell.length_b   1.000
_cell.length_c   1.000
_cell.angle_alpha   90.00
_cell.angle_beta   90.00
_cell.angle_gamma   90.00
#
_symmetry.space_group_name_H-M   'P 1'
#
loop_
_entity.id
_entity.type
_entity.pdbx_description
1 polymer ?
#
loop_
_entity_poly.entity_id
_entity_poly.type
_entity_poly.pdbx_seq_one_letter_code
_entity_poly.pdbx_strand_id
1 'polypeptide(L)'
;MSPGSYGIIVDPVDNVAWGVGTEFPGRIYRMDIGNNPPETCITEVYELPVIDGEVQGFGPRGLDVDKNGIVWTALSGSSHLASFDRSKCEVLNGPSVVNSQHCQEGWTLYEVPGPNMKGTDVKADFHYYNWVDNYNTLGLGENIPIATGSGSDSLQVLDPETGEWVFMRVPYPLGFYSRGLDGRIDDPDAGWKGRAVWANYGTNFNWHTEGGKGTTSKMVKFQTRPNPLAN
;
A
#
# COMPACT_ATOMS: atom_id res chain seq x y z
N MET A 1 -6.79 19.82 -9.58
CA MET A 1 -5.82 18.71 -9.51
C MET A 1 -4.54 19.25 -8.91
N SER A 2 -4.02 18.59 -7.87
CA SER A 2 -2.64 18.80 -7.44
C SER A 2 -1.72 18.33 -8.57
N PRO A 3 -0.71 19.10 -9.00
CA PRO A 3 0.19 18.68 -10.06
C PRO A 3 1.20 17.67 -9.50
N GLY A 4 0.87 16.38 -9.54
CA GLY A 4 1.82 15.31 -9.21
C GLY A 4 1.17 14.07 -8.59
N SER A 5 1.85 12.94 -8.76
CA SER A 5 1.51 11.69 -8.09
C SER A 5 2.43 11.47 -6.91
N TYR A 6 1.90 10.99 -5.77
CA TYR A 6 2.75 10.67 -4.61
C TYR A 6 3.51 9.35 -4.81
N GLY A 7 2.82 8.32 -5.31
CA GLY A 7 3.35 7.02 -5.70
C GLY A 7 3.03 6.73 -7.16
N ILE A 8 3.86 5.94 -7.84
CA ILE A 8 3.63 5.51 -9.21
C ILE A 8 4.09 4.06 -9.33
N ILE A 9 3.34 3.26 -10.07
CA ILE A 9 3.70 1.88 -10.35
C ILE A 9 3.23 1.49 -11.75
N VAL A 10 3.96 0.60 -12.41
CA VAL A 10 3.52 -0.01 -13.67
C VAL A 10 2.67 -1.21 -13.32
N ASP A 11 1.54 -1.35 -14.00
CA ASP A 11 0.70 -2.53 -13.89
C ASP A 11 1.42 -3.74 -14.52
N PRO A 12 1.63 -4.86 -13.81
CA PRO A 12 2.31 -6.02 -14.36
C PRO A 12 1.44 -6.83 -15.35
N VAL A 13 0.13 -6.56 -15.42
CA VAL A 13 -0.84 -7.25 -16.28
C VAL A 13 -1.14 -6.44 -17.54
N ASP A 14 -1.34 -5.14 -17.37
CA ASP A 14 -1.63 -4.19 -18.45
C ASP A 14 -0.44 -3.27 -18.72
N ASN A 15 -0.24 -2.81 -19.96
CA ASN A 15 0.80 -1.82 -20.28
C ASN A 15 0.41 -0.38 -19.87
N VAL A 16 0.04 -0.19 -18.61
CA VAL A 16 -0.41 1.09 -18.03
C VAL A 16 0.38 1.43 -16.77
N ALA A 17 0.36 2.71 -16.41
CA ALA A 17 0.90 3.18 -15.14
C ALA A 17 -0.24 3.64 -14.24
N TRP A 18 -0.18 3.26 -12.97
CA TRP A 18 -1.05 3.78 -11.93
C TRP A 18 -0.34 4.86 -11.13
N GLY A 19 -1.09 5.85 -10.68
CA GLY A 19 -0.63 6.88 -9.75
C GLY A 19 -1.69 7.18 -8.69
N VAL A 20 -1.31 7.98 -7.70
CA VAL A 20 -2.15 8.34 -6.56
C VAL A 20 -2.14 9.85 -6.29
N GLY A 21 -3.32 10.37 -5.96
CA GLY A 21 -3.59 11.76 -5.59
C GLY A 21 -4.04 11.88 -4.15
N THR A 22 -3.31 12.68 -3.38
CA THR A 22 -3.46 12.84 -1.93
C THR A 22 -4.46 13.94 -1.55
N GLU A 23 -5.18 14.54 -2.51
CA GLU A 23 -6.30 15.43 -2.21
C GLU A 23 -7.34 14.74 -1.33
N PHE A 24 -8.27 15.49 -0.75
CA PHE A 24 -9.36 14.91 0.02
C PHE A 24 -10.58 14.64 -0.90
N PRO A 25 -11.19 13.44 -0.88
CA PRO A 25 -10.79 12.26 -0.10
C PRO A 25 -9.56 11.55 -0.68
N GLY A 26 -9.32 11.72 -1.98
CA GLY A 26 -8.14 11.20 -2.69
C GLY A 26 -8.55 10.25 -3.80
N ARG A 27 -7.60 9.93 -4.69
CA ARG A 27 -7.89 9.19 -5.92
C ARG A 27 -6.70 8.39 -6.40
N ILE A 28 -6.96 7.43 -7.28
CA ILE A 28 -5.96 6.81 -8.14
C ILE A 28 -6.23 7.19 -9.59
N TYR A 29 -5.18 7.20 -10.39
CA TYR A 29 -5.26 7.46 -11.82
C TYR A 29 -4.58 6.33 -12.60
N ARG A 30 -5.23 5.85 -13.66
CA ARG A 30 -4.68 4.90 -14.62
C ARG A 30 -4.30 5.66 -15.87
N MET A 31 -3.04 5.59 -16.28
CA MET A 31 -2.53 6.20 -17.50
C MET A 31 -2.17 5.11 -18.51
N ASP A 32 -2.93 5.07 -19.59
CA ASP A 32 -2.60 4.32 -20.79
C ASP A 32 -1.90 5.26 -21.77
N ILE A 33 -0.70 4.91 -22.22
CA ILE A 33 0.09 5.73 -23.16
C ILE A 33 -0.39 5.59 -24.61
N GLY A 34 -1.17 4.55 -24.92
CA GLY A 34 -1.58 4.21 -26.27
C GLY A 34 -0.41 3.97 -27.23
N ASN A 35 -0.67 4.10 -28.53
CA ASN A 35 0.30 3.77 -29.58
C ASN A 35 1.09 4.99 -30.11
N ASN A 36 0.66 6.22 -29.82
CA ASN A 36 1.30 7.46 -30.26
C ASN A 36 1.17 8.55 -29.17
N PRO A 37 1.97 8.48 -28.10
CA PRO A 37 1.96 9.49 -27.05
C PRO A 37 2.61 10.81 -27.51
N PRO A 38 2.11 11.98 -27.05
CA PRO A 38 1.05 12.14 -26.04
C PRO A 38 -0.38 12.14 -26.59
N GLU A 39 -0.59 12.13 -27.91
CA GLU A 39 -1.92 12.32 -28.52
C GLU A 39 -2.90 11.18 -28.19
N THR A 40 -2.40 9.97 -27.96
CA THR A 40 -3.22 8.80 -27.61
C THR A 40 -3.23 8.49 -26.12
N CYS A 41 -2.63 9.33 -25.28
CA CYS A 41 -2.66 9.09 -23.83
C CYS A 41 -4.08 9.23 -23.30
N ILE A 42 -4.55 8.23 -22.54
CA ILE A 42 -5.83 8.23 -21.86
C ILE A 42 -5.56 8.13 -20.36
N THR A 43 -6.13 9.05 -19.58
CA THR A 43 -6.12 8.97 -18.13
C THR A 43 -7.54 8.71 -17.63
N GLU A 44 -7.69 7.61 -16.91
CA GLU A 44 -8.89 7.32 -16.12
C GLU A 44 -8.62 7.72 -14.68
N VAL A 45 -9.67 8.18 -13.98
CA VAL A 45 -9.55 8.69 -12.61
C VAL A 45 -10.63 8.04 -11.76
N TYR A 46 -10.20 7.45 -10.65
CA TYR A 46 -11.05 6.76 -9.70
C TYR A 46 -10.84 7.39 -8.33
N GLU A 47 -11.83 8.14 -7.87
CA GLU A 47 -11.80 8.74 -6.55
C GLU A 47 -12.23 7.70 -5.51
N LEU A 48 -11.68 7.81 -4.31
CA LEU A 48 -12.07 6.96 -3.18
C LEU A 48 -13.58 7.05 -2.92
N PRO A 49 -14.18 5.96 -2.42
CA PRO A 49 -15.61 5.85 -2.44
C PRO A 49 -16.31 6.87 -1.53
N VAL A 50 -17.34 7.51 -2.07
CA VAL A 50 -18.24 8.41 -1.36
C VAL A 50 -19.67 7.88 -1.49
N ILE A 51 -20.17 7.29 -0.41
CA ILE A 51 -21.48 6.61 -0.37
C ILE A 51 -22.41 7.46 0.48
N ASP A 52 -23.57 7.82 -0.07
CA ASP A 52 -24.57 8.67 0.60
C ASP A 52 -24.02 10.01 1.15
N GLY A 53 -22.97 10.52 0.51
CA GLY A 53 -22.29 11.76 0.92
C GLY A 53 -21.20 11.55 1.99
N GLU A 54 -20.95 10.32 2.43
CA GLU A 54 -19.93 9.97 3.40
C GLU A 54 -18.68 9.38 2.74
N VAL A 55 -17.52 9.94 3.09
CA VAL A 55 -16.20 9.46 2.64
C VAL A 55 -15.86 8.19 3.41
N GLN A 56 -15.70 7.07 2.70
CA GLN A 56 -15.44 5.77 3.33
C GLN A 56 -13.97 5.58 3.73
N GLY A 57 -13.06 6.33 3.10
CA GLY A 57 -11.64 6.34 3.41
C GLY A 57 -10.96 7.51 2.71
N PHE A 58 -9.79 7.93 3.20
CA PHE A 58 -9.10 9.11 2.67
C PHE A 58 -7.58 9.09 2.83
N GLY A 59 -6.94 9.92 2.01
CA GLY A 59 -5.50 10.17 2.01
C GLY A 59 -4.67 9.03 1.42
N PRO A 60 -4.98 8.53 0.21
CA PRO A 60 -4.20 7.49 -0.42
C PRO A 60 -2.79 8.02 -0.70
N ARG A 61 -1.77 7.20 -0.46
CA ARG A 61 -0.37 7.63 -0.49
C ARG A 61 0.54 6.56 -1.08
N GLY A 62 0.48 5.35 -0.55
CA GLY A 62 1.12 4.19 -1.15
C GLY A 62 0.33 3.65 -2.32
N LEU A 63 1.01 2.98 -3.25
CA LEU A 63 0.40 2.32 -4.39
C LEU A 63 1.30 1.17 -4.84
N ASP A 64 0.69 0.00 -5.06
CA ASP A 64 1.32 -1.13 -5.74
C ASP A 64 0.23 -2.00 -6.41
N VAL A 65 0.60 -2.88 -7.33
CA VAL A 65 -0.35 -3.70 -8.10
C VAL A 65 0.03 -5.18 -8.00
N ASP A 66 -0.99 -6.02 -7.80
CA ASP A 66 -0.79 -7.45 -7.73
C ASP A 66 -0.70 -8.11 -9.13
N LYS A 67 -0.35 -9.40 -9.20
CA LYS A 67 -0.26 -10.11 -10.50
C LYS A 67 -1.61 -10.34 -11.19
N ASN A 68 -2.72 -9.99 -10.56
CA ASN A 68 -4.06 -10.05 -11.14
C ASN A 68 -4.55 -8.68 -11.64
N GLY A 69 -3.74 -7.62 -11.50
CA GLY A 69 -4.11 -6.26 -11.88
C GLY A 69 -4.96 -5.55 -10.82
N ILE A 70 -5.03 -6.08 -9.59
CA ILE A 70 -5.69 -5.40 -8.48
C ILE A 70 -4.74 -4.36 -7.91
N VAL A 71 -5.21 -3.11 -7.86
CA VAL A 71 -4.45 -1.99 -7.33
C VAL A 71 -4.63 -1.95 -5.82
N TRP A 72 -3.54 -1.88 -5.06
CA TRP A 72 -3.54 -1.75 -3.61
C TRP A 72 -2.98 -0.39 -3.20
N THR A 73 -3.67 0.32 -2.31
CA THR A 73 -3.26 1.64 -1.82
C THR A 73 -3.45 1.78 -0.32
N ALA A 74 -2.37 2.17 0.38
CA ALA A 74 -2.42 2.57 1.77
C ALA A 74 -3.05 3.96 1.92
N LEU A 75 -4.11 4.04 2.72
CA LEU A 75 -4.83 5.27 3.04
C LEU A 75 -4.26 5.90 4.31
N SER A 76 -3.28 6.78 4.13
CA SER A 76 -2.51 7.41 5.19
C SER A 76 -3.32 8.26 6.16
N GLY A 77 -4.48 8.78 5.74
CA GLY A 77 -5.35 9.59 6.59
C GLY A 77 -6.34 8.79 7.42
N SER A 78 -6.79 7.64 6.92
CA SER A 78 -7.87 6.85 7.52
C SER A 78 -7.42 5.49 8.06
N SER A 79 -6.15 5.12 7.91
CA SER A 79 -5.58 3.81 8.28
C SER A 79 -6.28 2.60 7.63
N HIS A 80 -6.68 2.75 6.38
CA HIS A 80 -7.10 1.59 5.58
C HIS A 80 -5.95 1.13 4.69
N LEU A 81 -5.98 -0.15 4.33
CA LEU A 81 -5.42 -0.63 3.08
C LEU A 81 -6.59 -0.89 2.14
N ALA A 82 -6.61 -0.26 0.98
CA ALA A 82 -7.70 -0.39 0.02
C ALA A 82 -7.24 -1.16 -1.21
N SER A 83 -8.11 -2.01 -1.75
CA SER A 83 -7.95 -2.60 -3.08
C SER A 83 -8.91 -1.93 -4.08
N PHE A 84 -8.51 -1.87 -5.33
CA PHE A 84 -9.33 -1.45 -6.45
C PHE A 84 -9.23 -2.45 -7.60
N ASP A 85 -10.37 -3.02 -7.97
CA ASP A 85 -10.55 -3.94 -9.09
C ASP A 85 -11.27 -3.23 -10.23
N ARG A 86 -10.51 -2.82 -11.25
CA ARG A 86 -11.05 -2.13 -12.42
C ARG A 86 -12.03 -3.00 -13.22
N SER A 87 -11.93 -4.33 -13.16
CA SER A 87 -12.80 -5.23 -13.92
C SER A 87 -14.25 -5.19 -13.45
N LYS A 88 -14.50 -4.67 -12.24
CA LYS A 88 -15.84 -4.49 -11.67
C LYS A 88 -16.54 -3.21 -12.14
N CYS A 89 -15.81 -2.28 -12.77
CA CYS A 89 -16.38 -1.01 -13.21
C CYS A 89 -17.34 -1.20 -14.40
N GLU A 90 -18.59 -0.75 -14.25
CA GLU A 90 -19.58 -0.86 -15.33
C GLU A 90 -19.30 0.09 -16.51
N VAL A 91 -18.78 1.28 -16.22
CA VAL A 91 -18.54 2.35 -17.20
C VAL A 91 -17.10 2.87 -17.07
N LEU A 92 -16.42 3.09 -18.19
CA LEU A 92 -15.02 3.52 -18.22
C LEU A 92 -14.81 4.83 -18.99
N ASN A 93 -15.83 5.34 -19.68
CA ASN A 93 -15.75 6.57 -20.47
C ASN A 93 -17.11 7.29 -20.55
N GLY A 94 -17.10 8.53 -21.02
CA GLY A 94 -18.29 9.34 -21.24
C GLY A 94 -18.61 10.33 -20.10
N PRO A 95 -19.76 11.02 -20.15
CA PRO A 95 -20.07 12.09 -19.20
C PRO A 95 -20.21 11.64 -17.75
N SER A 96 -20.58 10.39 -17.50
CA SER A 96 -20.74 9.84 -16.14
C SER A 96 -19.42 9.68 -15.40
N VAL A 97 -18.27 9.59 -16.09
CA VAL A 97 -16.98 9.38 -15.43
C VAL A 97 -16.34 10.66 -14.89
N VAL A 98 -16.88 11.84 -15.28
CA VAL A 98 -16.26 13.15 -15.02
C VAL A 98 -16.08 13.45 -13.54
N ASN A 99 -16.97 12.96 -12.67
CA ASN A 99 -16.86 13.14 -11.23
C ASN A 99 -15.94 12.11 -10.55
N SER A 100 -15.35 11.16 -11.30
CA SER A 100 -14.48 10.09 -10.79
C SER A 100 -15.12 9.11 -9.79
N GLN A 101 -16.44 9.20 -9.56
CA GLN A 101 -17.21 8.36 -8.62
C GLN A 101 -17.94 7.20 -9.33
N HIS A 102 -17.65 6.96 -10.60
CA HIS A 102 -18.40 6.05 -11.48
C HIS A 102 -18.11 4.55 -11.25
N CYS A 103 -17.15 4.20 -10.39
CA CYS A 103 -16.78 2.81 -10.10
C CYS A 103 -16.58 2.62 -8.59
N GLN A 104 -17.65 2.76 -7.82
CA GLN A 104 -17.63 2.55 -6.36
C GLN A 104 -17.44 1.06 -6.04
N GLU A 105 -18.04 0.21 -6.86
CA GLU A 105 -18.05 -1.25 -6.78
C GLU A 105 -16.67 -1.89 -6.98
N GLY A 106 -15.73 -1.16 -7.59
CA GLY A 106 -14.34 -1.60 -7.73
C GLY A 106 -13.55 -1.54 -6.41
N TRP A 107 -13.98 -0.72 -5.44
CA TRP A 107 -13.26 -0.50 -4.21
C TRP A 107 -13.59 -1.53 -3.13
N THR A 108 -12.59 -1.91 -2.34
CA THR A 108 -12.76 -2.60 -1.06
C THR A 108 -11.77 -2.03 -0.06
N LEU A 109 -12.23 -1.64 1.12
CA LEU A 109 -11.43 -0.98 2.14
C LEU A 109 -11.29 -1.89 3.36
N TYR A 110 -10.06 -2.09 3.80
CA TYR A 110 -9.71 -2.90 4.96
C TYR A 110 -9.17 -1.97 6.05
N GLU A 111 -9.96 -1.71 7.08
CA GLU A 111 -9.52 -0.88 8.21
C GLU A 111 -8.51 -1.66 9.07
N VAL A 112 -7.34 -1.05 9.33
CA VAL A 112 -6.35 -1.66 10.20
C VAL A 112 -6.83 -1.58 11.66
N PRO A 113 -6.80 -2.70 12.42
CA PRO A 113 -7.07 -2.69 13.85
C PRO A 113 -6.14 -1.74 14.61
N GLY A 114 -6.72 -0.84 15.40
CA GLY A 114 -5.94 0.13 16.16
C GLY A 114 -6.80 1.11 16.97
N PRO A 115 -6.16 1.90 17.84
CA PRO A 115 -6.84 2.95 18.58
C PRO A 115 -7.26 4.10 17.65
N ASN A 116 -8.32 4.80 18.02
CA ASN A 116 -8.75 6.01 17.34
C ASN A 116 -8.07 7.24 17.94
N MET A 117 -7.96 8.30 17.14
CA MET A 117 -7.62 9.63 17.63
C MET A 117 -8.72 10.14 18.56
N LYS A 118 -8.34 10.88 19.61
CA LYS A 118 -9.28 11.32 20.65
C LYS A 118 -10.37 12.22 20.06
N GLY A 119 -11.63 11.81 20.22
CA GLY A 119 -12.78 12.60 19.78
C GLY A 119 -13.16 12.39 18.32
N THR A 120 -12.58 11.39 17.65
CA THR A 120 -12.91 10.99 16.28
C THR A 120 -13.11 9.47 16.20
N ASP A 121 -13.64 9.01 15.08
CA ASP A 121 -13.64 7.62 14.64
C ASP A 121 -12.38 7.24 13.85
N VAL A 122 -11.61 8.22 13.38
CA VAL A 122 -10.35 8.02 12.63
C VAL A 122 -9.29 7.30 13.46
N LYS A 123 -8.69 6.26 12.87
CA LYS A 123 -7.55 5.50 13.42
C LYS A 123 -6.30 6.35 13.58
N ALA A 124 -5.50 6.04 14.60
CA ALA A 124 -4.29 6.79 14.95
C ALA A 124 -3.04 6.34 14.19
N ASP A 125 -3.07 5.18 13.53
CA ASP A 125 -1.92 4.73 12.75
C ASP A 125 -1.77 5.57 11.47
N PHE A 126 -0.57 5.58 10.93
CA PHE A 126 -0.26 6.31 9.72
C PHE A 126 0.45 5.37 8.76
N HIS A 127 -0.14 5.17 7.58
CA HIS A 127 0.43 4.31 6.55
C HIS A 127 1.07 5.13 5.44
N TYR A 128 2.40 5.25 5.48
CA TYR A 128 3.11 6.05 4.49
C TYR A 128 3.08 5.42 3.09
N TYR A 129 3.23 4.10 3.00
CA TYR A 129 3.27 3.34 1.74
C TYR A 129 2.69 1.92 1.90
N ASN A 130 2.61 1.18 0.81
CA ASN A 130 2.33 -0.25 0.78
C ASN A 130 3.12 -0.93 -0.34
N TRP A 131 3.26 -2.25 -0.25
CA TRP A 131 3.88 -3.11 -1.26
C TRP A 131 3.12 -4.43 -1.33
N VAL A 132 3.05 -5.06 -2.49
CA VAL A 132 2.41 -6.37 -2.68
C VAL A 132 3.46 -7.44 -2.91
N ASP A 133 3.43 -8.48 -2.07
CA ASP A 133 4.28 -9.66 -2.22
C ASP A 133 3.78 -10.58 -3.34
N ASN A 134 4.04 -10.16 -4.58
CA ASN A 134 3.66 -10.89 -5.79
C ASN A 134 4.26 -12.30 -5.89
N TYR A 135 5.38 -12.56 -5.21
CA TYR A 135 6.17 -13.79 -5.41
C TYR A 135 6.37 -14.61 -4.14
N ASN A 136 5.55 -14.38 -3.10
CA ASN A 136 5.62 -15.12 -1.84
C ASN A 136 7.04 -15.10 -1.24
N THR A 137 7.62 -13.91 -1.21
CA THR A 137 8.94 -13.63 -0.66
C THR A 137 8.94 -13.79 0.85
N LEU A 138 7.89 -13.37 1.54
CA LEU A 138 7.77 -13.46 2.99
C LEU A 138 7.33 -14.86 3.46
N GLY A 139 6.82 -15.70 2.55
CA GLY A 139 6.32 -17.03 2.88
C GLY A 139 4.87 -17.05 3.38
N LEU A 140 4.11 -15.97 3.19
CA LEU A 140 2.72 -15.83 3.64
C LEU A 140 1.68 -16.00 2.51
N GLY A 141 2.11 -16.24 1.28
CA GLY A 141 1.24 -16.33 0.10
C GLY A 141 1.73 -15.44 -1.05
N GLU A 142 1.18 -15.65 -2.25
CA GLU A 142 1.37 -14.74 -3.38
C GLU A 142 0.31 -13.64 -3.37
N ASN A 143 0.62 -12.49 -3.95
CA ASN A 143 -0.26 -11.31 -4.04
C ASN A 143 -0.71 -10.80 -2.66
N ILE A 144 0.14 -10.93 -1.65
CA ILE A 144 -0.17 -10.52 -0.28
C ILE A 144 0.19 -9.03 -0.10
N PRO A 145 -0.79 -8.13 0.12
CA PRO A 145 -0.51 -6.72 0.31
C PRO A 145 -0.03 -6.43 1.74
N ILE A 146 0.96 -5.55 1.84
CA ILE A 146 1.62 -5.17 3.09
C ILE A 146 1.65 -3.64 3.21
N ALA A 147 0.97 -3.10 4.23
CA ALA A 147 1.05 -1.69 4.57
C ALA A 147 2.22 -1.42 5.52
N THR A 148 2.86 -0.25 5.37
CA THR A 148 3.80 0.24 6.38
C THR A 148 3.01 0.84 7.53
N GLY A 149 2.97 0.19 8.70
CA GLY A 149 2.48 0.77 9.94
C GLY A 149 3.49 1.78 10.49
N SER A 150 3.67 2.90 9.79
CA SER A 150 4.72 3.89 10.10
C SER A 150 4.52 4.50 11.48
N GLY A 151 3.26 4.73 11.90
CA GLY A 151 2.94 5.25 13.23
C GLY A 151 3.00 4.20 14.34
N SER A 152 2.84 2.92 14.00
CA SER A 152 2.78 1.79 14.94
C SER A 152 4.02 0.90 14.97
N ASP A 153 5.12 1.36 14.36
CA ASP A 153 6.39 0.64 14.25
C ASP A 153 6.22 -0.80 13.74
N SER A 154 5.50 -0.98 12.61
CA SER A 154 5.17 -2.30 12.08
C SER A 154 5.13 -2.40 10.55
N LEU A 155 5.29 -3.64 10.06
CA LEU A 155 4.77 -4.05 8.76
C LEU A 155 3.47 -4.80 9.00
N GLN A 156 2.44 -4.50 8.22
CA GLN A 156 1.08 -4.97 8.43
C GLN A 156 0.64 -5.74 7.20
N VAL A 157 0.62 -7.05 7.34
CA VAL A 157 0.25 -7.98 6.28
C VAL A 157 -1.25 -8.21 6.37
N LEU A 158 -1.96 -8.00 5.27
CA LEU A 158 -3.37 -8.34 5.14
C LEU A 158 -3.49 -9.63 4.35
N ASP A 159 -4.23 -10.60 4.88
CA ASP A 159 -4.79 -11.68 4.08
C ASP A 159 -6.11 -11.19 3.45
N PRO A 160 -6.15 -10.94 2.13
CA PRO A 160 -7.32 -10.37 1.49
C PRO A 160 -8.50 -11.35 1.41
N GLU A 161 -8.27 -12.66 1.53
CA GLU A 161 -9.34 -13.68 1.48
C GLU A 161 -10.10 -13.74 2.81
N THR A 162 -9.39 -13.61 3.93
CA THR A 162 -9.96 -13.71 5.27
C THR A 162 -10.23 -12.36 5.93
N GLY A 163 -9.54 -11.30 5.49
CA GLY A 163 -9.53 -9.99 6.14
C GLY A 163 -8.68 -9.94 7.42
N GLU A 164 -7.91 -10.99 7.70
CA GLU A 164 -7.06 -11.06 8.90
C GLU A 164 -5.74 -10.30 8.72
N TRP A 165 -5.24 -9.75 9.83
CA TRP A 165 -4.03 -8.94 9.87
C TRP A 165 -2.91 -9.63 10.65
N VAL A 166 -1.70 -9.66 10.08
CA VAL A 166 -0.47 -10.06 10.77
C VAL A 166 0.44 -8.85 10.93
N PHE A 167 0.82 -8.56 12.18
CA PHE A 167 1.67 -7.43 12.54
C PHE A 167 3.10 -7.89 12.83
N MET A 168 4.06 -7.47 12.00
CA MET A 168 5.48 -7.71 12.23
C MET A 168 6.13 -6.46 12.83
N ARG A 169 6.63 -6.57 14.06
CA ARG A 169 7.21 -5.45 14.81
C ARG A 169 8.68 -5.67 15.11
N VAL A 170 9.42 -4.57 15.25
CA VAL A 170 10.79 -4.59 15.75
C VAL A 170 10.78 -4.23 17.24
N PRO A 171 11.45 -5.00 18.12
CA PRO A 171 11.46 -4.72 19.55
C PRO A 171 12.07 -3.36 19.90
N TYR A 172 11.51 -2.71 20.91
CA TYR A 172 12.16 -1.62 21.64
C TYR A 172 13.52 -2.07 22.21
N PRO A 173 14.57 -1.23 22.25
CA PRO A 173 14.65 0.18 21.87
C PRO A 173 15.05 0.43 20.42
N LEU A 174 14.91 -0.55 19.53
CA LEU A 174 15.45 -0.42 18.18
C LEU A 174 14.67 0.63 17.36
N GLY A 175 13.35 0.76 17.54
CA GLY A 175 12.46 1.64 16.76
C GLY A 175 12.24 1.14 15.32
N PHE A 176 11.10 1.47 14.70
CA PHE A 176 10.79 0.98 13.35
C PHE A 176 9.76 1.82 12.56
N TYR A 177 10.08 3.08 12.35
CA TYR A 177 9.34 3.97 11.46
C TYR A 177 9.62 3.64 9.98
N SER A 178 8.90 2.68 9.40
CA SER A 178 9.06 2.29 7.99
C SER A 178 8.24 3.16 7.05
N ARG A 179 8.79 3.45 5.87
CA ARG A 179 8.14 4.18 4.77
C ARG A 179 8.13 3.41 3.45
N GLY A 180 8.76 2.25 3.42
CA GLY A 180 8.89 1.42 2.25
C GLY A 180 9.52 0.08 2.61
N LEU A 181 9.23 -0.90 1.78
CA LEU A 181 9.70 -2.26 1.89
C LEU A 181 9.73 -2.87 0.50
N ASP A 182 10.60 -3.86 0.33
CA ASP A 182 10.64 -4.70 -0.87
C ASP A 182 11.07 -6.13 -0.51
N GLY A 183 10.60 -7.08 -1.31
CA GLY A 183 11.01 -8.46 -1.28
C GLY A 183 12.19 -8.75 -2.21
N ARG A 184 13.06 -9.68 -1.81
CA ARG A 184 14.04 -10.32 -2.69
C ARG A 184 14.18 -11.81 -2.36
N ILE A 185 14.21 -12.60 -3.41
CA ILE A 185 14.49 -14.05 -3.39
C ILE A 185 15.93 -14.21 -3.89
N ASP A 186 16.84 -14.51 -2.96
CA ASP A 186 18.26 -14.77 -3.22
C ASP A 186 18.50 -16.17 -3.78
N ASP A 187 17.75 -17.16 -3.28
CA ASP A 187 17.81 -18.55 -3.74
C ASP A 187 16.41 -19.18 -3.60
N PRO A 188 15.73 -19.53 -4.72
CA PRO A 188 14.41 -20.12 -4.68
C PRO A 188 14.41 -21.53 -4.03
N ASP A 189 15.53 -22.25 -4.10
CA ASP A 189 15.68 -23.63 -3.61
C ASP A 189 16.08 -23.70 -2.13
N ALA A 190 16.59 -22.60 -1.55
CA ALA A 190 16.93 -22.51 -0.12
C ALA A 190 15.71 -22.30 0.82
N GLY A 191 14.49 -22.46 0.31
CA GLY A 191 13.25 -22.34 1.07
C GLY A 191 13.08 -20.97 1.73
N TRP A 192 12.72 -20.96 3.02
CA TRP A 192 12.50 -19.73 3.78
C TRP A 192 13.78 -18.91 4.01
N LYS A 193 14.96 -19.55 3.94
CA LYS A 193 16.25 -18.89 4.16
C LYS A 193 16.73 -18.07 2.97
N GLY A 194 16.37 -18.49 1.76
CA GLY A 194 16.75 -17.86 0.51
C GLY A 194 15.90 -16.66 0.13
N ARG A 195 14.99 -16.20 1.00
CA ARG A 195 14.07 -15.10 0.74
C ARG A 195 13.86 -14.25 1.98
N ALA A 196 13.59 -12.96 1.79
CA ALA A 196 13.24 -12.05 2.87
C ALA A 196 12.55 -10.79 2.33
N VAL A 197 11.93 -10.07 3.25
CA VAL A 197 11.47 -8.70 3.02
C VAL A 197 12.42 -7.76 3.75
N TRP A 198 12.80 -6.67 3.11
CA TRP A 198 13.64 -5.63 3.69
C TRP A 198 12.85 -4.33 3.75
N ALA A 199 12.79 -3.74 4.94
CA ALA A 199 12.13 -2.46 5.16
C ALA A 199 13.14 -1.42 5.65
N ASN A 200 12.96 -0.18 5.19
CA ASN A 200 13.77 0.93 5.67
C ASN A 200 13.33 1.37 7.07
N TYR A 201 14.25 1.97 7.83
CA TYR A 201 13.92 2.84 8.96
C TYR A 201 14.03 4.30 8.52
N GLY A 202 12.90 4.85 8.05
CA GLY A 202 12.84 6.09 7.27
C GLY A 202 12.49 7.35 8.03
N THR A 203 12.78 7.45 9.33
CA THR A 203 12.53 8.69 10.08
C THR A 203 13.51 9.80 9.67
N ASN A 204 13.03 11.05 9.59
CA ASN A 204 13.84 12.20 9.15
C ASN A 204 14.87 12.63 10.19
N PHE A 205 14.53 12.47 11.48
CA PHE A 205 15.32 12.98 12.60
C PHE A 205 15.80 11.83 13.49
N ASN A 206 16.66 10.97 12.95
CA ASN A 206 17.19 9.79 13.66
C ASN A 206 17.83 10.13 15.02
N TRP A 207 18.33 11.36 15.20
CA TRP A 207 18.92 11.79 16.49
C TRP A 207 17.89 12.14 17.58
N HIS A 208 16.58 12.14 17.26
CA HIS A 208 15.49 12.28 18.25
C HIS A 208 14.98 10.93 18.76
N THR A 209 15.56 9.82 18.31
CA THR A 209 15.17 8.48 18.74
C THR A 209 16.18 7.94 19.75
N GLU A 210 15.93 6.73 20.26
CA GLU A 210 16.88 6.00 21.10
C GLU A 210 18.28 5.96 20.44
N GLY A 211 19.32 6.15 21.26
CA GLY A 211 20.70 6.32 20.81
C GLY A 211 21.15 7.78 20.60
N GLY A 212 20.21 8.70 20.33
CA GLY A 212 20.48 10.14 20.28
C GLY A 212 21.42 10.59 19.14
N LYS A 213 22.22 11.62 19.40
CA LYS A 213 23.12 12.21 18.39
C LYS A 213 24.10 11.15 17.86
N GLY A 214 24.09 10.95 16.54
CA GLY A 214 24.93 9.95 15.86
C GLY A 214 24.18 8.68 15.46
N THR A 215 22.93 8.50 15.90
CA THR A 215 22.06 7.43 15.39
C THR A 215 21.87 7.57 13.88
N THR A 216 22.07 6.47 13.17
CA THR A 216 21.90 6.35 11.71
C THR A 216 20.63 5.57 11.38
N SER A 217 20.18 5.70 10.13
CA SER A 217 19.13 4.82 9.60
C SER A 217 19.64 3.37 9.50
N LYS A 218 18.72 2.43 9.35
CA LYS A 218 18.99 0.99 9.24
C LYS A 218 18.03 0.35 8.25
N MET A 219 18.44 -0.80 7.74
CA MET A 219 17.59 -1.74 7.01
C MET A 219 17.20 -2.86 7.95
N VAL A 220 15.90 -3.19 7.99
CA VAL A 220 15.37 -4.29 8.81
C VAL A 220 15.01 -5.44 7.89
N LYS A 221 15.58 -6.62 8.15
CA LYS A 221 15.28 -7.86 7.42
C LYS A 221 14.21 -8.65 8.17
N PHE A 222 13.08 -8.89 7.52
CA PHE A 222 12.04 -9.80 7.97
C PHE A 222 12.15 -11.11 7.21
N GLN A 223 12.14 -12.21 7.96
CA GLN A 223 12.22 -13.55 7.40
C GLN A 223 11.36 -14.47 8.27
N THR A 224 10.40 -15.14 7.64
CA THR A 224 9.39 -15.95 8.32
C THR A 224 9.69 -17.42 8.09
N ARG A 225 9.67 -18.20 9.17
CA ARG A 225 9.76 -19.66 9.08
C ARG A 225 8.37 -20.24 8.78
N PRO A 226 8.26 -21.30 7.95
CA PRO A 226 6.98 -21.96 7.71
C PRO A 226 6.46 -22.70 8.95
N ASN A 227 7.36 -23.07 9.88
CA ASN A 227 7.00 -23.64 11.18
C ASN A 227 8.16 -23.44 12.18
N PRO A 228 7.93 -23.63 13.50
CA PRO A 228 8.95 -23.43 14.53
C PRO A 228 10.19 -24.33 14.40
N LEU A 229 10.08 -25.47 13.74
CA LEU A 229 11.14 -26.47 13.59
C LEU A 229 11.90 -26.36 12.25
N ALA A 230 11.55 -25.39 11.41
CA ALA A 230 12.21 -25.19 10.12
C ALA A 230 13.66 -24.73 10.33
N ASN A 231 14.59 -25.49 9.74
CA ASN A 231 16.03 -25.31 9.84
C ASN A 231 16.65 -24.85 8.54
#